data_AF-A0A2C5XGQ9-F1
#
_entry.id   AF-A0A2C5XGQ9-F1
#
_cell.length_a   1.000
_cell.length_b   1.000
_cell.length_c   1.000
_cell.angle_alpha   90.00
_cell.angle_beta   90.00
_cell.angle_gamma   90.00
#
_symmetry.space_group_name_H-M   'P 1'
#
loop_
_entity.id
_entity.type
_entity.pdbx_description
1 polymer ?
#
loop_
_entity_poly.entity_id
_entity_poly.type
_entity_poly.pdbx_seq_one_letter_code
_entity_poly.pdbx_strand_id
1 'polypeptide(L)' 'MCDWEEFLFTCNHSALRLKSFCHFARNDPFHQCYGVKVLRNSWQQGVLCDKCAAERQAALVKAAAAQRPVR' A
#
# COMPACT_ATOMS: atom_id res chain seq x y z
N MET A 1 -5.35 -16.31 -15.28
CA MET A 1 -5.86 -15.46 -14.18
C MET A 1 -4.73 -14.57 -13.70
N CYS A 2 -5.03 -13.39 -13.17
CA CYS A 2 -4.01 -12.55 -12.54
C CYS A 2 -3.94 -12.91 -11.05
N ASP A 3 -2.74 -13.09 -10.54
CA ASP A 3 -2.52 -13.42 -9.14
C ASP A 3 -2.16 -12.15 -8.38
N TRP A 4 -2.77 -11.99 -7.21
CA TRP A 4 -2.59 -10.84 -6.33
C TRP A 4 -2.10 -11.29 -4.96
N GLU A 5 -1.43 -10.38 -4.28
CA GLU A 5 -1.06 -10.50 -2.87
C GLU A 5 -1.64 -9.31 -2.11
N GLU A 6 -2.11 -9.57 -0.90
CA GLU A 6 -2.65 -8.57 0.01
C GLU A 6 -1.67 -8.29 1.14
N PHE A 7 -1.54 -7.04 1.52
CA PHE A 7 -0.72 -6.58 2.62
C PHE A 7 -1.61 -5.86 3.63
N LEU A 8 -1.69 -6.39 4.84
CA LEU A 8 -2.49 -5.89 5.95
C LEU A 8 -1.58 -5.09 6.88
N PHE A 9 -1.91 -3.82 7.11
CA PHE A 9 -1.10 -2.92 7.94
C PHE A 9 -1.70 -2.78 9.34
N THR A 10 -0.88 -2.36 10.30
CA THR A 10 -1.31 -2.18 11.70
C THR A 10 -2.36 -1.08 11.88
N CYS A 11 -2.51 -0.18 10.91
CA CYS A 11 -3.57 0.82 10.85
C CYS A 11 -4.90 0.28 10.30
N ASN A 12 -5.06 -1.04 10.17
CA ASN A 12 -6.26 -1.70 9.62
C ASN A 12 -6.56 -1.32 8.15
N HIS A 13 -5.55 -0.88 7.42
CA HIS A 13 -5.61 -0.69 5.97
C HIS A 13 -5.05 -1.92 5.26
N SER A 14 -5.50 -2.16 4.04
CA SER A 14 -4.94 -3.18 3.17
C SER A 14 -4.47 -2.60 1.83
N ALA A 15 -3.44 -3.19 1.25
CA ALA A 15 -2.99 -2.90 -0.10
C ALA A 15 -2.91 -4.19 -0.93
N LEU A 16 -3.37 -4.12 -2.18
CA LEU A 16 -3.29 -5.23 -3.13
C LEU A 16 -2.15 -4.97 -4.11
N ARG A 17 -1.27 -5.95 -4.28
CA ARG A 17 -0.20 -5.93 -5.27
C ARG A 17 -0.37 -7.05 -6.25
N LEU A 18 -0.20 -6.75 -7.53
CA LEU A 18 -0.19 -7.77 -8.58
C LEU A 18 1.12 -8.57 -8.48
N LYS A 19 1.00 -9.89 -8.33
CA LYS A 19 2.13 -10.83 -8.30
C LYS A 19 2.48 -11.32 -9.69
N SER A 20 1.48 -11.72 -10.47
CA SER A 20 1.67 -12.25 -11.82
C SER A 20 0.50 -11.89 -12.73
N PHE A 21 0.85 -11.50 -13.95
CA PHE A 21 -0.10 -11.25 -15.01
C PHE A 21 -0.67 -12.55 -15.59
N CYS A 22 -1.95 -12.51 -15.98
CA CYS A 22 -2.56 -13.56 -16.79
C CYS A 22 -1.88 -13.66 -18.16
N HIS A 23 -2.08 -14.77 -18.88
CA HIS A 23 -1.46 -14.97 -20.20
C HIS A 23 -1.71 -13.80 -21.16
N PHE A 24 -2.93 -13.27 -21.18
CA PHE A 24 -3.35 -12.17 -22.05
C PHE A 24 -2.69 -10.82 -21.70
N ALA A 25 -2.34 -10.60 -20.43
CA ALA A 25 -1.83 -9.32 -19.93
C ALA A 25 -0.29 -9.26 -19.86
N ARG A 26 0.42 -10.37 -20.11
CA ARG A 26 1.89 -10.43 -19.95
C ARG A 26 2.66 -9.57 -20.96
N ASN A 27 2.07 -9.31 -22.12
CA ASN A 27 2.76 -8.65 -23.23
C ASN A 27 2.30 -7.20 -23.47
N ASP A 28 1.30 -6.72 -22.72
CA ASP A 28 0.76 -5.38 -22.88
C ASP A 28 0.68 -4.68 -21.50
N PRO A 29 1.57 -3.70 -21.24
CA PRO A 29 1.60 -2.95 -19.98
C PRO A 29 0.31 -2.19 -19.66
N PHE A 30 -0.51 -1.89 -20.67
CA PHE A 30 -1.79 -1.18 -20.52
C PHE A 30 -2.99 -2.13 -20.58
N HIS A 31 -2.75 -3.45 -20.53
CA HIS A 31 -3.81 -4.42 -20.63
C HIS A 31 -4.78 -4.31 -19.44
N GLN A 32 -6.01 -3.91 -19.74
CA GLN A 32 -7.09 -3.93 -18.78
C GLN A 32 -7.60 -5.37 -18.62
N CYS A 33 -7.14 -6.07 -17.59
CA CYS A 33 -7.54 -7.45 -17.35
C CYS A 33 -8.95 -7.53 -16.77
N TYR A 34 -9.89 -8.04 -17.58
CA TYR A 34 -11.26 -8.38 -17.16
C TYR A 34 -11.41 -9.84 -16.66
N GLY A 35 -10.32 -10.60 -16.63
CA GLY A 35 -10.31 -11.98 -16.15
C GLY A 35 -10.39 -12.09 -14.63
N VAL A 36 -10.62 -13.31 -14.15
CA VAL A 36 -10.68 -13.62 -12.70
C VAL A 36 -9.38 -13.20 -12.01
N LYS A 37 -9.53 -12.49 -10.90
CA LYS A 37 -8.45 -12.09 -9.98
C LYS A 37 -8.40 -13.08 -8.83
N VAL A 38 -7.22 -13.64 -8.59
CA VAL A 38 -7.02 -14.63 -7.51
C VAL A 38 -6.10 -14.03 -6.46
N LEU A 39 -6.59 -13.90 -5.24
CA LEU A 39 -5.75 -13.55 -4.10
C LEU A 39 -5.02 -14.81 -3.63
N ARG A 40 -3.68 -14.79 -3.68
CA ARG A 40 -2.86 -15.96 -3.33
C ARG A 40 -2.49 -15.98 -1.86
N ASN A 41 -2.03 -14.84 -1.35
CA ASN A 41 -1.54 -14.70 0.02
C ASN A 41 -1.97 -13.36 0.60
N SER A 42 -2.13 -13.34 1.92
CA SER A 42 -2.27 -12.12 2.71
C SER A 42 -1.13 -12.05 3.73
N TRP A 43 -0.46 -10.91 3.79
CA TRP A 43 0.74 -10.69 4.61
C TRP A 43 0.49 -9.61 5.64
N GLN A 44 0.77 -9.90 6.90
CA GLN A 44 0.74 -8.89 7.97
C GLN A 44 2.03 -8.07 7.91
N GLN A 45 1.88 -6.78 7.65
CA GLN A 45 2.95 -5.79 7.71
C GLN A 45 2.88 -5.15 9.09
N GLY A 46 3.87 -5.41 9.96
CA GLY A 46 3.97 -4.84 11.32
C GLY A 46 4.21 -3.33 11.36
N VAL A 47 3.84 -2.60 10.30
CA VAL A 47 4.06 -1.18 10.08
C VAL A 47 2.76 -0.50 9.64
N LEU A 48 2.75 0.83 9.70
CA LEU A 48 1.66 1.64 9.15
C LEU A 48 1.73 1.66 7.62
N CYS A 49 0.60 1.88 6.96
CA CYS A 49 0.60 2.17 5.52
C CYS A 49 1.21 3.56 5.25
N ASP A 50 1.65 3.79 4.01
CA ASP A 50 2.33 5.04 3.62
C ASP A 50 1.53 6.31 3.96
N LYS A 51 0.20 6.26 3.79
CA LYS A 51 -0.69 7.38 4.12
C LYS A 51 -0.66 7.71 5.61
N CYS A 52 -0.91 6.71 6.46
CA CYS A 52 -0.90 6.91 7.92
C CYS A 52 0.50 7.22 8.45
N ALA A 53 1.56 6.66 7.84
CA ALA A 53 2.93 7.00 8.17
C ALA A 53 3.24 8.47 7.84
N ALA A 54 2.81 8.96 6.67
CA ALA A 54 2.99 10.36 6.26
C ALA A 54 2.20 11.32 7.15
N GLU A 55 0.95 11.00 7.49
CA GLU A 55 0.12 11.80 8.40
C GLU A 55 0.75 11.89 9.79
N ARG A 56 1.24 10.76 10.33
CA ARG A 56 1.96 10.72 11.60
C ARG A 56 3.22 11.57 11.55
N GLN A 57 4.01 11.44 10.48
CA GLN A 57 5.23 12.23 10.32
C GLN A 57 4.92 13.73 10.24
N ALA A 58 3.90 14.12 9.48
CA ALA A 58 3.47 15.52 9.37
C ALA A 58 3.02 16.08 10.73
N ALA A 59 2.31 15.28 11.54
CA ALA A 59 1.90 15.68 12.89
C ALA A 59 3.11 15.90 13.81
N LEU A 60 4.10 15.00 13.77
CA LEU A 60 5.33 15.13 14.56
C LEU A 60 6.13 16.37 14.18
N VAL A 61 6.27 16.65 12.88
CA VAL A 61 6.97 17.86 12.38
C VAL A 61 6.25 19.13 12.84
N LYS A 62 4.91 19.18 12.77
CA LYS A 62 4.12 20.31 13.27
C LYS A 62 4.31 20.50 14.79
N ALA A 63 4.28 19.43 15.55
CA ALA A 63 4.50 19.47 16.99
C ALA A 63 5.90 19.98 17.34
N ALA A 64 6.94 19.55 16.62
CA ALA A 64 8.31 20.02 16.82
C ALA A 64 8.47 21.51 16.46
N ALA A 65 7.83 21.98 15.39
CA ALA A 65 7.87 23.39 15.00
C ALA A 65 7.19 24.30 16.03
N ALA A 66 6.09 23.85 16.64
CA ALA A 66 5.38 24.59 17.69
C ALA A 66 6.16 24.69 19.01
N GLN A 67 7.11 23.79 19.25
CA GLN A 67 7.95 23.76 20.46
C GLN A 67 9.20 24.63 20.36
N ARG A 68 9.39 25.39 19.27
CA ARG A 68 10.54 26.30 19.15
C ARG A 68 10.29 27.55 20.01
N PRO A 69 11.00 27.74 21.14
CA PRO A 69 10.80 28.91 21.98
C PRO A 69 11.19 30.16 21.19
N VAL A 70 10.27 31.12 21.12
CA VAL A 70 10.55 32.47 20.65
C VAL A 70 11.56 33.06 21.64
N ARG A 71 12.80 33.23 21.20
CA ARG A 71 13.82 34.00 21.93
C ARG A 71 13.62 35.49 21.68
#